data_AF-A0A521G5R5-F1
#
_entry.id   AF-A0A521G5R5-F1
#
_cell.length_a   1.000
_cell.length_b   1.000
_cell.length_c   1.000
_cell.angle_alpha   90.00
_cell.angle_beta   90.00
_cell.angle_gamma   90.00
#
_symmetry.space_group_name_H-M   'P 1'
#
loop_
_entity.id
_entity.type
_entity.pdbx_description
1 polymer ?
#
loop_
_entity_poly.entity_id
_entity_poly.type
_entity_poly.pdbx_seq_one_letter_code
_entity_poly.pdbx_strand_id
1 'polypeptide(L)' 'MMTARDYLEKYNSATSAEERSAVLIDYQSFLQTLSTDDRAEARAFIQTNLKPKIQETMQRLDELAERAKLLLEQSEKMNV' A
#
# COMPACT_ATOMS: atom_id res chain seq x y z
N MET A 1 -15.24 -9.03 11.04
CA MET A 1 -14.62 -8.10 10.07
C MET A 1 -13.16 -7.97 10.47
N MET A 2 -12.23 -8.06 9.51
CA MET A 2 -10.82 -7.78 9.79
C MET A 2 -10.60 -6.27 9.97
N THR A 3 -9.59 -5.91 10.77
CA THR A 3 -9.19 -4.55 11.08
C THR A 3 -7.78 -4.27 10.56
N ALA A 4 -7.39 -2.99 10.47
CA ALA A 4 -6.01 -2.61 10.14
C ALA A 4 -4.96 -3.25 11.09
N ARG A 5 -5.32 -3.47 12.36
CA ARG A 5 -4.47 -4.17 13.34
C ARG A 5 -4.23 -5.63 12.96
N ASP A 6 -5.25 -6.33 12.48
CA ASP A 6 -5.14 -7.75 12.10
C ASP A 6 -4.20 -7.92 10.89
N TYR A 7 -4.25 -6.98 9.93
CA TYR A 7 -3.33 -6.97 8.79
C TYR A 7 -1.88 -6.71 9.21
N LEU A 8 -1.65 -5.84 10.19
CA LEU A 8 -0.32 -5.60 10.76
C LEU A 8 0.24 -6.86 11.43
N GLU A 9 -0.57 -7.56 12.22
CA GLU A 9 -0.17 -8.82 12.87
C GLU A 9 0.15 -9.91 11.85
N LYS A 10 -0.68 -10.07 10.82
CA LYS A 10 -0.40 -11.00 9.71
C LYS A 10 0.90 -10.66 8.99
N TYR A 11 1.14 -9.37 8.72
CA TYR A 11 2.37 -8.92 8.05
C TYR A 11 3.62 -9.21 8.89
N ASN A 12 3.55 -8.99 10.22
CA ASN A 12 4.66 -9.27 11.13
C ASN A 12 4.91 -10.76 11.33
N SER A 13 3.87 -11.59 11.19
CA SER A 13 3.96 -13.05 11.32
C SER A 13 4.38 -13.74 10.02
N ALA A 14 4.35 -13.02 8.89
CA ALA A 14 4.77 -13.54 7.59
C ALA A 14 6.30 -13.76 7.54
N THR A 15 6.67 -14.98 7.14
CA THR A 15 8.06 -15.47 7.13
C THR A 15 8.75 -15.27 5.80
N SER A 16 8.00 -15.05 4.72
CA SER A 16 8.52 -14.84 3.37
C SER A 16 8.10 -13.49 2.77
N ALA A 17 8.85 -13.04 1.76
CA ALA A 17 8.48 -11.84 1.00
C ALA A 17 7.15 -12.01 0.24
N GLU A 18 6.86 -13.24 -0.21
CA GLU A 18 5.64 -13.60 -0.93
C GLU A 18 4.40 -13.53 -0.02
N GLU A 19 4.51 -14.05 1.21
CA GLU A 19 3.47 -13.93 2.23
C GLU A 19 3.20 -12.46 2.60
N ARG A 20 4.26 -11.66 2.75
CA ARG A 20 4.13 -10.22 3.03
C ARG A 20 3.42 -9.49 1.89
N SER A 21 3.74 -9.83 0.65
CA SER A 21 3.08 -9.27 -0.53
C SER A 21 1.59 -9.60 -0.56
N ALA A 22 1.23 -10.85 -0.28
CA ALA A 22 -0.17 -11.28 -0.21
C ALA A 22 -0.95 -10.51 0.87
N VAL A 23 -0.37 -10.32 2.06
CA VAL A 23 -1.01 -9.53 3.14
C VAL A 23 -1.24 -8.07 2.73
N LEU A 24 -0.32 -7.46 1.98
CA LEU A 24 -0.47 -6.08 1.48
C LEU A 24 -1.56 -5.97 0.40
N ILE A 25 -1.70 -6.98 -0.46
CA ILE A 25 -2.77 -7.05 -1.46
C ILE A 25 -4.14 -7.16 -0.77
N ASP A 26 -4.27 -8.06 0.19
CA ASP A 26 -5.52 -8.22 0.94
C ASP A 26 -5.87 -6.95 1.75
N TYR A 27 -4.86 -6.27 2.28
CA TYR A 27 -5.03 -4.99 2.97
C TYR A 27 -5.53 -3.89 2.01
N GLN A 28 -5.03 -3.82 0.78
CA GLN A 28 -5.53 -2.90 -0.25
C GLN A 28 -7.01 -3.15 -0.56
N SER A 29 -7.41 -4.41 -0.70
CA SER A 29 -8.81 -4.77 -0.90
C SER A 29 -9.68 -4.37 0.29
N PHE A 30 -9.21 -4.57 1.52
CA PHE A 30 -9.88 -4.09 2.73
C PHE A 30 -10.08 -2.57 2.71
N LEU A 31 -9.06 -1.80 2.36
CA LEU A 31 -9.16 -0.33 2.29
C LEU A 31 -10.23 0.14 1.29
N GLN A 32 -10.45 -0.60 0.20
CA GLN A 32 -11.49 -0.27 -0.77
C GLN A 32 -12.91 -0.44 -0.22
N THR A 33 -13.10 -1.28 0.80
CA THR A 33 -14.40 -1.48 1.47
C THR A 33 -14.72 -0.40 2.50
N LEU A 34 -13.72 0.41 2.90
CA LEU A 34 -13.87 1.46 3.88
C LEU A 34 -14.33 2.78 3.24
N SER A 35 -15.01 3.59 4.05
CA SER A 35 -15.27 5.01 3.76
C SER A 35 -13.95 5.78 3.64
N THR A 36 -13.98 6.98 3.06
CA THR A 36 -12.78 7.80 2.88
C THR A 36 -12.09 8.12 4.21
N ASP A 37 -12.87 8.42 5.25
CA ASP A 37 -12.34 8.79 6.57
C ASP A 37 -11.75 7.55 7.28
N ASP A 38 -12.46 6.43 7.31
CA ASP A 38 -11.98 5.18 7.90
C ASP A 38 -10.74 4.64 7.18
N ARG A 39 -10.67 4.84 5.86
CA ARG A 39 -9.50 4.49 5.04
C ARG A 39 -8.29 5.33 5.42
N ALA A 40 -8.49 6.63 5.69
CA ALA A 40 -7.42 7.52 6.12
C ALA A 40 -6.90 7.12 7.51
N GLU A 41 -7.80 6.79 8.44
CA GLU A 41 -7.43 6.29 9.77
C GLU A 41 -6.67 4.96 9.73
N ALA A 42 -7.16 4.00 8.95
CA ALA A 42 -6.51 2.70 8.76
C ALA A 42 -5.10 2.86 8.17
N ARG A 43 -4.95 3.74 7.17
CA ARG A 43 -3.64 4.07 6.58
C ARG A 43 -2.71 4.74 7.59
N ALA A 44 -3.19 5.72 8.34
CA ALA A 44 -2.40 6.42 9.35
C ALA A 44 -1.91 5.45 10.44
N PHE A 45 -2.78 4.54 10.89
CA PHE A 45 -2.43 3.50 11.86
C PHE A 45 -1.32 2.59 11.33
N ILE A 46 -1.51 2.02 10.13
CA ILE A 46 -0.52 1.13 9.51
C ILE A 46 0.80 1.85 9.25
N GLN A 47 0.77 3.05 8.69
CA GLN A 47 1.97 3.86 8.43
C GLN A 47 2.73 4.20 9.70
N THR A 48 2.04 4.51 10.80
CA THR A 48 2.67 4.84 12.08
C THR A 48 3.38 3.62 12.68
N ASN A 49 2.78 2.44 12.57
CA ASN A 49 3.31 1.22 13.16
C ASN A 49 4.32 0.47 12.27
N LEU A 50 4.27 0.67 10.95
CA LEU A 50 5.21 0.09 9.99
C LEU A 50 6.31 1.05 9.55
N LYS A 51 6.24 2.35 9.87
CA LYS A 51 7.20 3.40 9.45
C LYS A 51 8.67 3.00 9.58
N PRO A 52 9.14 2.34 10.66
CA PRO A 52 10.55 1.97 10.77
C PRO A 52 10.99 0.84 9.81
N LYS A 53 10.07 0.06 9.24
CA LYS A 53 10.36 -1.12 8.38
C LYS A 53 9.83 -1.00 6.95
N ILE A 54 8.84 -0.13 6.72
CA ILE A 54 8.15 0.04 5.42
C ILE A 54 8.58 1.31 4.69
N GLN A 55 9.25 2.27 5.34
CA GLN A 55 9.73 3.49 4.67
C GLN A 55 10.49 3.19 3.37
N GLU A 56 11.33 2.16 3.36
CA GLU A 56 12.12 1.79 2.18
C GLU A 56 11.28 1.17 1.04
N THR A 57 10.21 0.44 1.38
CA THR A 57 9.35 -0.23 0.39
C THR A 57 8.25 0.70 -0.13
N MET A 58 7.69 1.56 0.72
CA MET A 58 6.70 2.56 0.30
C MET A 58 7.32 3.68 -0.52
N GLN A 59 8.54 4.13 -0.22
CA GLN A 59 9.26 5.05 -1.12
C GLN A 59 9.40 4.46 -2.52
N ARG A 60 9.77 3.18 -2.63
CA ARG A 60 9.90 2.50 -3.92
C ARG A 60 8.57 2.38 -4.66
N LEU A 61 7.46 2.14 -3.95
CA LEU A 61 6.13 2.05 -4.56
C LEU A 61 5.61 3.42 -5.02
N ASP A 62 5.83 4.49 -4.25
CA ASP A 62 5.49 5.85 -4.66
C ASP A 62 6.33 6.32 -5.87
N GLU A 63 7.62 6.00 -5.88
CA GLU A 63 8.50 6.26 -7.05
C GLU A 63 8.04 5.50 -8.30
N LEU A 64 7.61 4.25 -8.15
CA LEU A 64 7.08 3.45 -9.27
C LEU A 64 5.74 4.00 -9.79
N ALA A 65 4.86 4.43 -8.88
CA ALA A 65 3.59 5.05 -9.25
C ALA A 65 3.80 6.37 -10.01
N GLU A 66 4.73 7.21 -9.56
CA GLU A 66 5.05 8.48 -10.23
C GLU A 66 5.70 8.24 -11.61
N ARG A 67 6.59 7.25 -11.73
CA ARG A 67 7.15 6.85 -13.04
C ARG A 67 6.07 6.35 -14.01
N ALA A 68 5.14 5.54 -13.53
CA ALA A 68 4.03 5.05 -14.35
C ALA A 68 3.15 6.21 -14.85
N LYS A 69 2.87 7.19 -13.98
CA LYS A 69 2.12 8.40 -14.34
C LYS A 69 2.83 9.24 -15.40
N LEU A 70 4.14 9.48 -15.23
CA LEU A 70 4.95 10.24 -16.19
C LEU A 70 5.01 9.55 -17.57
N LEU A 71 5.11 8.22 -17.60
CA LEU A 71 5.08 7.45 -18.84
C LEU A 71 3.72 7.53 -19.55
N LEU A 72 2.63 7.49 -18.80
CA LEU A 72 1.28 7.66 -19.34
C LEU A 72 1.12 9.06 -19.95
N GLU A 73 1.50 10.11 -19.23
CA GLU A 73 1.43 11.50 -19.71
C GLU A 73 2.32 11.74 -20.95
N GLN A 74 3.50 11.10 -21.02
CA GLN A 74 4.35 11.16 -22.22
C GLN A 74 3.74 10.42 -23.41
N SER A 75 3.13 9.25 -23.17
CA SER A 75 2.48 8.47 -24.22
C SER A 75 1.25 9.19 -24.80
N GLU A 76 0.50 9.91 -23.96
CA GLU A 76 -0.61 10.76 -24.39
C GLU A 76 -0.13 11.97 -25.21
N LYS A 77 1.00 12.59 -24.82
CA LYS A 77 1.59 13.70 -25.58
C LYS A 77 2.22 13.30 -26.92
N MET A 78 2.63 12.03 -27.08
CA MET A 78 3.18 11.51 -28.34
C MET A 78 2.11 11.08 -29.36
N ASN A 79 0.87 10.87 -28.91
CA ASN A 79 -0.27 10.45 -29.74
C ASN A 79 -1.20 11.63 -30.14
N VAL A 80 -0.81 12.88 -29.84
CA VAL A 80 -1.42 14.13 -30.30
C VAL A 80 -0.48 14.82 -31.27
#